data_AF-A0A3C0JEH2-F1
#
_entry.id   AF-A0A3C0JEH2-F1
#
_cell.length_a   1.000
_cell.length_b   1.000
_cell.length_c   1.000
_cell.angle_alpha   90.00
_cell.angle_beta   90.00
_cell.angle_gamma   90.00
#
_symmetry.space_group_name_H-M   'P 1'
#
loop_
_entity.id
_entity.type
_entity.pdbx_description
1 polymer ?
#
loop_
_entity_poly.entity_id
_entity_poly.type
_entity_poly.pdbx_seq_one_letter_code
_entity_poly.pdbx_strand_id
1 'polypeptide(L)' 'MRDTALPQILQRAAASAQAAGRPEARLLAVSKTQPADAVAALAAQGQRAFGENYVQEAAAKIAALAP' A
#
# COMPACT_ATOMS: atom_id res chain seq x y z
N MET A 1 -5.62 -3.58 9.68
CA MET A 1 -5.80 -2.40 8.80
C MET A 1 -7.12 -1.75 9.17
N ARG A 2 -7.29 -0.42 9.11
CA ARG A 2 -8.66 0.10 9.03
C ARG A 2 -9.26 -0.47 7.75
N ASP A 3 -10.52 -0.90 7.76
CA ASP A 3 -11.23 -1.44 6.58
C ASP A 3 -11.55 -0.34 5.55
N THR A 4 -10.63 0.58 5.32
CA THR A 4 -10.74 1.61 4.29
C THR A 4 -10.20 1.02 2.99
N ALA A 5 -11.07 0.86 2.01
CA ALA A 5 -10.72 0.31 0.71
C ALA A 5 -9.70 1.21 -0.01
N LEU A 6 -8.79 0.63 -0.79
CA LEU A 6 -7.77 1.36 -1.56
C LEU A 6 -8.37 2.52 -2.40
N PRO A 7 -9.51 2.35 -3.12
CA PRO A 7 -10.11 3.44 -3.88
C PRO A 7 -10.48 4.66 -3.02
N GLN A 8 -10.96 4.44 -1.80
CA GLN A 8 -11.33 5.53 -0.89
C GLN A 8 -10.11 6.31 -0.41
N ILE A 9 -8.98 5.62 -0.18
CA ILE A 9 -7.71 6.25 0.19
C ILE A 9 -7.20 7.12 -0.96
N LEU A 10 -7.20 6.59 -2.18
CA LEU A 10 -6.77 7.31 -3.39
C LEU A 10 -7.66 8.53 -3.65
N GLN A 11 -8.99 8.40 -3.56
CA GLN A 11 -9.92 9.51 -3.73
C GLN A 11 -9.66 10.64 -2.71
N ARG A 12 -9.40 10.29 -1.45
CA ARG A 12 -9.07 11.28 -0.40
C ARG A 12 -7.73 11.96 -0.66
N ALA A 13 -6.73 11.23 -1.14
CA ALA A 13 -5.43 11.79 -1.49
C ALA A 13 -5.55 12.78 -2.67
N ALA A 14 -6.26 12.39 -3.73
CA ALA A 14 -6.52 13.24 -4.89
C ALA A 14 -7.29 14.52 -4.51
N ALA A 15 -8.37 14.39 -3.73
CA ALA A 15 -9.14 15.55 -3.26
C ALA A 15 -8.28 16.50 -2.41
N SER A 16 -7.41 15.96 -1.56
CA SER A 16 -6.50 16.77 -0.73
C SER A 16 -5.45 17.50 -1.56
N ALA A 17 -4.89 16.84 -2.58
CA ALA A 17 -3.95 17.46 -3.51
C ALA A 17 -4.61 18.59 -4.32
N GLN A 18 -5.82 18.37 -4.82
CA GLN A 18 -6.62 19.39 -5.52
C GLN A 18 -6.91 20.60 -4.63
N ALA A 19 -7.39 20.38 -3.40
CA ALA A 19 -7.70 21.46 -2.46
C ALA A 19 -6.45 22.29 -2.08
N ALA A 20 -5.27 21.67 -2.09
CA ALA A 20 -4.00 22.34 -1.81
C ALA A 20 -3.33 22.97 -3.05
N GLY A 21 -3.89 22.81 -4.26
CA GLY A 21 -3.26 23.25 -5.51
C GLY A 21 -1.92 22.55 -5.78
N ARG A 22 -1.79 21.28 -5.37
CA ARG A 22 -0.56 20.49 -5.47
C ARG A 22 -0.76 19.25 -6.34
N PRO A 23 0.31 18.69 -6.93
CA PRO A 23 0.23 17.39 -7.57
C PRO A 23 -0.13 16.28 -6.57
N GLU A 24 -0.76 15.23 -7.06
CA GLU A 24 -1.10 14.05 -6.25
C GLU A 24 0.16 13.37 -5.71
N ALA A 25 0.13 12.98 -4.44
CA ALA A 25 1.20 12.23 -3.81
C ALA A 25 1.12 10.74 -4.17
N ARG A 26 2.27 10.07 -4.26
CA ARG A 26 2.31 8.61 -4.40
C ARG A 26 2.00 7.94 -3.07
N LEU A 27 1.15 6.91 -3.10
CA LEU A 27 0.78 6.12 -1.93
C LEU A 27 1.79 5.01 -1.67
N LEU A 28 2.39 4.99 -0.47
CA LEU A 28 3.19 3.89 0.05
C LEU A 28 2.40 3.14 1.14
N ALA A 29 2.02 1.89 0.88
CA ALA A 29 1.28 1.08 1.84
C ALA A 29 2.25 0.46 2.86
N VAL A 30 2.11 0.79 4.15
CA VAL A 30 2.95 0.21 5.21
C VAL A 30 2.44 -1.19 5.55
N SER A 31 3.24 -2.21 5.27
CA SER A 31 2.87 -3.63 5.39
C SER A 31 3.58 -4.38 6.51
N LYS A 32 4.43 -3.71 7.30
CA LYS A 32 5.04 -4.31 8.50
C LYS A 32 3.97 -4.95 9.37
N THR A 33 4.27 -6.13 9.92
CA THR A 33 3.36 -6.95 10.72
C THR A 33 2.09 -7.48 10.03
N GLN A 34 1.87 -7.18 8.74
CA GLN A 34 0.79 -7.79 7.96
C GLN A 34 1.23 -9.14 7.35
N PRO A 35 0.34 -10.14 7.27
CA PRO A 35 0.64 -11.40 6.58
C PRO A 35 0.79 -11.19 5.07
N ALA A 36 1.51 -12.09 4.39
CA ALA A 36 1.72 -12.03 2.95
C ALA A 36 0.40 -12.03 2.16
N ASP A 37 -0.61 -12.78 2.60
CA ASP A 37 -1.93 -12.83 1.96
C ASP A 37 -2.64 -11.46 1.96
N ALA A 38 -2.48 -10.67 3.03
CA ALA A 38 -3.04 -9.31 3.08
C ALA A 38 -2.31 -8.38 2.10
N VAL A 39 -0.99 -8.55 1.95
CA VAL A 39 -0.19 -7.83 0.95
C VAL A 39 -0.63 -8.22 -0.47
N ALA A 40 -0.80 -9.52 -0.74
CA ALA A 40 -1.29 -10.04 -2.02
C ALA A 40 -2.68 -9.50 -2.36
N ALA A 41 -3.61 -9.50 -1.40
CA ALA A 41 -4.96 -8.99 -1.58
C ALA A 41 -4.97 -7.49 -1.93
N LEU A 42 -4.11 -6.70 -1.29
CA LEU A 42 -3.98 -5.27 -1.62
C LEU A 42 -3.26 -5.05 -2.95
N ALA A 43 -2.27 -5.88 -3.29
CA ALA A 43 -1.60 -5.86 -4.58
C ALA A 43 -2.55 -6.20 -5.75
N ALA A 44 -3.47 -7.15 -5.55
CA ALA A 44 -4.51 -7.51 -6.50
C ALA A 44 -5.48 -6.34 -6.79
N GLN A 45 -5.67 -5.43 -5.83
CA GLN A 45 -6.44 -4.20 -6.01
C GLN A 45 -5.69 -3.10 -6.76
N GLY A 46 -4.44 -3.35 -7.17
CA GLY A 46 -3.62 -2.40 -7.94
C GLY A 46 -2.55 -1.68 -7.14
N GLN A 47 -2.45 -1.88 -5.82
CA GLN A 47 -1.32 -1.33 -5.05
C GLN A 47 0.00 -1.95 -5.52
N ARG A 48 1.04 -1.13 -5.62
CA ARG A 48 2.38 -1.57 -6.08
C ARG A 48 3.51 -1.21 -5.12
N ALA A 49 3.37 -0.10 -4.39
CA ALA A 49 4.40 0.36 -3.47
C ALA A 49 4.08 -0.08 -2.03
N PHE A 50 4.95 -0.89 -1.44
CA PHE A 50 4.85 -1.38 -0.07
C PHE A 50 6.07 -0.96 0.75
N GLY A 51 5.86 -0.64 2.02
CA GLY A 51 6.90 -0.21 2.95
C GLY A 51 7.02 -1.18 4.13
N GLU A 52 8.24 -1.66 4.35
CA GLU A 52 8.61 -2.56 5.45
C GLU A 52 9.69 -1.91 6.31
N ASN A 53 9.61 -2.12 7.62
CA ASN A 53 10.64 -1.65 8.56
C ASN A 53 11.73 -2.70 8.81
N TYR A 54 11.44 -3.98 8.57
CA TYR A 54 12.34 -5.10 8.84
C TYR A 54 12.67 -5.84 7.54
N VAL A 55 13.95 -5.93 7.20
CA VAL A 55 14.43 -6.52 5.94
C VAL A 55 14.06 -8.00 5.82
N GLN A 56 14.05 -8.74 6.93
CA GLN A 56 13.71 -10.16 6.96
C GLN A 56 12.23 -10.40 6.66
N GLU A 57 11.33 -9.57 7.21
CA GLU A 57 9.90 -9.61 6.86
C GLU A 57 9.70 -9.31 5.38
N ALA A 58 10.39 -8.29 4.86
CA ALA A 58 10.35 -7.94 3.45
C ALA A 58 10.82 -9.10 2.56
N ALA A 59 11.95 -9.72 2.89
CA ALA A 59 12.50 -10.84 2.13
C ALA A 59 11.55 -12.05 2.12
N ALA A 60 10.96 -12.40 3.26
CA ALA A 60 9.97 -13.48 3.36
C ALA A 60 8.73 -13.20 2.51
N LYS A 61 8.20 -11.97 2.54
CA LYS A 61 7.05 -11.55 1.72
C LYS A 61 7.39 -11.54 0.23
N ILE A 62 8.56 -11.04 -0.15
CA ILE A 62 9.01 -11.03 -1.55
C ILE A 62 9.12 -12.47 -2.06
N ALA A 63 9.70 -13.38 -1.28
CA ALA A 63 9.80 -14.79 -1.67
C ALA A 63 8.42 -15.46 -1.80
N ALA A 64 7.49 -15.16 -0.89
CA ALA A 64 6.12 -15.71 -0.93
C ALA A 64 5.26 -15.14 -2.07
N LEU A 65 5.59 -13.96 -2.58
CA LEU A 65 4.85 -13.26 -3.63
C LEU A 65 5.57 -13.25 -4.98
N ALA A 66 6.74 -13.87 -5.07
CA ALA A 66 7.46 -14.05 -6.32
C ALA A 66 6.63 -14.95 -7.25
N PRO A 67 6.60 -14.65 -8.57
CA PRO A 67 5.87 -15.45 -9.56
C PRO A 67 6.40 -16.88 -9.69
#